data_AF-A0A9E0Q1V0-F1
#
_entry.id   AF-A0A9E0Q1V0-F1
#
_cell.length_a   1.000
_cell.length_b   1.000
_cell.length_c   1.000
_cell.angle_alpha   90.00
_cell.angle_beta   90.00
_cell.angle_gamma   90.00
#
_symmetry.space_group_name_H-M   'P 1'
#
loop_
_entity.id
_entity.type
_entity.pdbx_description
1 polymer ?
#
loop_
_entity_poly.entity_id
_entity_poly.type
_entity_poly.pdbx_seq_one_letter_code
_entity_poly.pdbx_strand_id
1 'polypeptide(L)' 'METPADVLVYFDSITGEAKRGRLLTIWPQGFYEVNLQLGGSYRRSLLPIARTFILAAEPELEREPLIEIER' A
#
# COMPACT_ATOMS: atom_id res chain seq x y z
N MET A 1 7.04 -17.42 4.17
CA MET A 1 6.01 -16.46 4.63
C MET A 1 6.56 -15.09 4.29
N GLU A 2 6.04 -14.44 3.26
CA GLU A 2 6.44 -13.06 2.95
C GLU A 2 5.79 -12.13 3.98
N THR A 3 6.60 -11.35 4.66
CA THR A 3 6.17 -10.39 5.69
C THR A 3 5.27 -9.33 5.07
N PRO A 4 4.20 -8.87 5.76
CA PRO A 4 3.39 -7.78 5.24
C PRO A 4 4.24 -6.54 4.95
N ALA A 5 4.12 -5.99 3.74
CA ALA A 5 4.94 -4.89 3.24
C ALA A 5 4.07 -3.72 2.76
N ASP A 6 4.55 -2.50 2.96
CA ASP A 6 3.90 -1.31 2.42
C ASP A 6 4.17 -1.21 0.92
N VAL A 7 3.12 -0.88 0.17
CA VAL A 7 3.12 -0.95 -1.28
C VAL A 7 2.34 0.19 -1.92
N LEU A 8 2.75 0.54 -3.14
CA LEU A 8 1.97 1.31 -4.09
C LEU A 8 1.27 0.35 -5.05
N VAL A 9 -0.04 0.50 -5.17
CA VAL A 9 -0.90 -0.37 -5.97
C VAL A 9 -1.47 0.42 -7.14
N TYR A 10 -1.21 -0.06 -8.35
CA TYR A 10 -1.81 0.45 -9.58
C TYR A 10 -2.78 -0.61 -10.09
N PHE A 11 -4.05 -0.23 -10.25
CA PHE A 11 -5.03 -1.12 -10.84
C PHE A 11 -6.09 -0.31 -11.60
N ASP A 12 -6.41 -0.83 -12.77
CA ASP A 12 -7.26 -0.23 -13.82
C ASP A 12 -8.55 0.40 -13.27
N SER A 13 -9.23 -0.26 -12.34
CA SER A 13 -10.55 0.18 -11.89
C SER A 13 -10.56 1.39 -10.94
N ILE A 14 -9.41 1.92 -10.52
CA ILE A 14 -9.36 3.14 -9.68
C ILE A 14 -8.47 4.21 -10.33
N THR A 15 -9.13 5.14 -11.03
CA THR A 15 -8.71 6.51 -11.39
C THR A 15 -7.29 6.74 -11.94
N GLY A 16 -6.54 5.70 -12.32
CA GLY A 16 -5.17 5.83 -12.86
C GLY A 16 -4.11 6.30 -11.87
N GLU A 17 -4.45 6.41 -10.58
CA GLU A 17 -3.54 6.86 -9.53
C GLU A 17 -3.06 5.69 -8.68
N ALA A 18 -1.78 5.70 -8.30
CA ALA A 18 -1.25 4.78 -7.31
C ALA A 18 -2.01 4.93 -5.98
N LYS A 19 -2.46 3.82 -5.41
CA LYS A 19 -3.05 3.80 -4.06
C LYS A 19 -2.07 3.17 -3.09
N ARG A 20 -1.90 3.81 -1.93
CA ARG A 20 -1.11 3.25 -0.84
C ARG A 20 -1.85 2.09 -0.21
N GLY A 21 -1.11 1.07 0.19
CA GLY A 21 -1.67 -0.02 0.95
C GLY A 21 -0.62 -0.90 1.57
N ARG A 22 -1.08 -1.94 2.24
CA ARG A 22 -0.23 -2.97 2.83
C ARG A 22 -0.56 -4.32 2.21
N LEU A 23 0.43 -4.93 1.57
CA LEU A 23 0.33 -6.30 1.07
C LEU A 23 0.32 -7.27 2.25
N LEU A 24 -0.67 -8.15 2.29
CA LEU A 24 -0.84 -9.14 3.34
C LEU A 24 -0.45 -10.54 2.85
N THR A 25 -0.95 -10.93 1.68
CA THR A 25 -0.78 -12.28 1.11
C THR A 25 -0.83 -12.24 -0.41
N ILE A 26 -0.04 -13.10 -1.06
CA ILE A 26 -0.19 -13.47 -2.47
C ILE A 26 -0.86 -14.84 -2.53
N TRP A 27 -2.10 -14.89 -3.02
CA TRP A 27 -2.90 -16.09 -3.08
C TRP A 27 -2.57 -16.90 -4.36
N PRO A 28 -2.39 -18.24 -4.28
CA PRO A 28 -2.11 -19.08 -5.44
C PRO A 28 -3.16 -19.02 -6.56
N GLN A 29 -4.39 -18.62 -6.22
CA GLN A 29 -5.51 -18.45 -7.15
C GLN A 29 -5.36 -17.19 -8.04
N GLY A 30 -4.28 -16.41 -7.88
CA GLY A 30 -4.00 -15.24 -8.72
C GLY A 30 -4.51 -13.92 -8.15
N PHE A 31 -4.49 -13.76 -6.82
CA PHE A 31 -4.94 -12.53 -6.15
C PHE A 31 -3.92 -11.99 -5.16
N TYR A 32 -3.84 -10.67 -5.06
CA TYR A 32 -3.23 -9.97 -3.94
C TYR A 32 -4.28 -9.67 -2.89
N GLU A 33 -4.01 -10.02 -1.63
CA GLU A 33 -4.76 -9.51 -0.50
C GLU A 33 -4.03 -8.29 0.07
N VAL A 34 -4.69 -7.14 0.00
CA VAL A 34 -4.13 -5.84 0.38
C VAL A 34 -5.08 -5.07 1.28
N ASN A 35 -4.55 -4.37 2.27
CA ASN A 35 -5.28 -3.28 2.93
C ASN A 35 -4.99 -1.99 2.17
N LEU A 36 -5.94 -1.56 1.33
CA LEU A 36 -5.83 -0.33 0.55
C LEU A 36 -6.33 0.88 1.34
N GLN A 37 -5.62 2.01 1.23
CA GLN A 37 -6.08 3.28 1.75
C GLN A 37 -6.99 3.96 0.72
N LEU A 38 -8.28 4.08 1.03
CA LEU A 38 -9.30 4.71 0.19
C LEU A 38 -10.13 5.69 1.03
N GLY A 39 -10.20 6.95 0.59
CA GLY A 39 -10.98 7.98 1.29
C GLY A 39 -10.58 8.16 2.77
N GLY A 40 -9.29 8.07 3.07
CA GLY A 40 -8.75 8.20 4.43
C GLY A 40 -8.91 6.97 5.33
N SER A 41 -9.53 5.89 4.86
CA SER A 41 -9.71 4.64 5.62
C SER A 41 -9.03 3.45 4.94
N TYR A 42 -8.59 2.47 5.73
CA TYR A 42 -8.07 1.22 5.20
C TYR A 42 -9.21 0.23 4.93
N ARG A 43 -9.23 -0.36 3.73
CA ARG A 43 -10.17 -1.39 3.31
C ARG A 43 -9.43 -2.61 2.80
N ARG A 44 -9.74 -3.76 3.39
CA ARG A 44 -9.25 -5.05 2.88
C ARG A 44 -9.87 -5.34 1.52
N SER A 45 -9.00 -5.61 0.56
CA SER A 45 -9.36 -5.78 -0.86
C SER A 45 -8.63 -6.99 -1.43
N LEU A 46 -9.30 -7.69 -2.34
CA LEU A 46 -8.72 -8.74 -3.18
C LEU A 46 -8.60 -8.20 -4.60
N LEU A 47 -7.37 -8.14 -5.10
CA LEU A 47 -7.08 -7.59 -6.42
C LEU A 47 -6.50 -8.69 -7.33
N PRO A 48 -7.02 -8.87 -8.55
CA PRO A 48 -6.49 -9.87 -9.46
C PRO A 48 -5.09 -9.48 -9.94
N ILE A 49 -4.12 -10.40 -9.85
CA ILE A 49 -2.72 -10.17 -10.24
C ILE A 49 -2.64 -9.74 -11.71
N ALA A 50 -3.45 -10.35 -12.58
CA ALA A 50 -3.47 -10.06 -14.02
C ALA A 50 -3.82 -8.61 -14.40
N ARG A 51 -4.34 -7.81 -13.46
CA ARG A 51 -4.72 -6.40 -13.68
C ARG A 51 -4.17 -5.44 -12.61
N THR A 52 -3.23 -5.94 -11.80
CA THR A 52 -2.72 -5.19 -10.65
C THR A 52 -1.21 -5.18 -10.70
N PHE A 53 -0.63 -3.99 -10.66
CA PHE A 53 0.79 -3.79 -10.53
C PHE A 53 1.10 -3.27 -9.13
N ILE A 54 2.04 -3.92 -8.44
CA ILE A 54 2.44 -3.59 -7.06
C ILE A 54 3.92 -3.19 -7.07
N LEU A 55 4.22 -2.05 -6.44
CA LEU A 55 5.59 -1.63 -6.12
C LEU A 55 5.76 -1.61 -4.61
N ALA A 56 6.92 -2.05 -4.11
CA ALA A 56 7.30 -1.79 -2.74
C ALA A 56 7.37 -0.27 -2.51
N ALA A 57 6.76 0.21 -1.43
CA ALA A 57 6.89 1.60 -1.04
C ALA A 57 8.30 1.86 -0.51
N GLU A 58 8.92 2.97 -0.90
CA GLU A 58 10.13 3.45 -0.23
C GLU A 58 9.80 3.78 1.23
N PRO A 59 10.71 3.49 2.18
CA PRO A 59 10.50 3.91 3.56
C PRO A 59 10.41 5.43 3.61
N GLU A 60 9.29 5.94 4.11
CA GLU A 60 9.18 7.37 4.42
C GLU A 60 10.21 7.68 5.51
N LEU A 61 11.22 8.50 5.17
CA LEU A 61 12.15 9.03 6.16
C LEU A 61 11.32 9.73 7.23
N GLU A 62 11.32 9.18 8.45
CA GLU A 62 10.72 9.85 9.60
C GLU A 62 11.35 11.23 9.69
N ARG A 63 10.56 12.28 9.45
CA ARG A 63 11.01 13.64 9.72
C ARG A 63 11.26 13.70 11.22
N GLU A 64 12.51 13.89 11.63
CA GLU A 64 12.85 14.11 13.03
C GLU A 64 11.92 15.20 13.57
N PRO A 65 11.28 14.99 14.73
CA PRO A 65 10.44 16.03 15.32
C PRO A 65 11.31 17.27 15.51
N LEU A 66 10.87 18.39 14.93
CA LEU A 66 11.48 19.70 15.18
C LEU A 66 11.38 19.96 16.68
N ILE A 67 12.49 19.81 17.39
CA ILE A 67 12.59 20.25 18.78
C ILE A 67 12.57 21.77 18.74
N GLU A 68 11.39 22.36 18.94
CA GLU A 68 11.27 23.79 19.22
C GLU A 68 11.85 24.04 20.61
N ILE A 69 13.12 24.44 20.66
CA ILE A 69 13.75 24.94 21.89
C ILE A 69 13.27 26.39 22.05
N GLU A 70 12.20 26.59 22.83
CA GLU A 70 11.84 27.93 23.32
C GLU A 70 12.99 28.47 24.20
N ARG A 71 13.45 29.70 23.92
CA ARG A 71 14.52 30.39 24.64
C ARG A 71 13.99 31.63 25.33
#